data_AF-A0A2K1E9R2-F1
#
_entry.id   AF-A0A2K1E9R2-F1
#
_cell.length_a   1.000
_cell.length_b   1.000
_cell.length_c   1.000
_cell.angle_alpha   90.00
_cell.angle_beta   90.00
_cell.angle_gamma   90.00
#
_symmetry.space_group_name_H-M   'P 1'
#
loop_
_entity.id
_entity.type
_entity.pdbx_description
1 polymer ?
#
loop_
_entity_poly.entity_id
_entity_poly.type
_entity_poly.pdbx_seq_one_letter_code
_entity_poly.pdbx_strand_id
1 'polypeptide(L)'
;MALLDQGEYICALPGDASGSAWLEQDARDFTIIGGSSYRSGNSAGTYLMEGKQVTFTRGPMRGMKFMRLGSGILQEVGNDGKLGRLRCHRSGPVRN
;
A
#
# COMPACT_ATOMS: atom_id res chain seq x y z
N MET A 1 7.85 -15.32 -9.27
CA MET A 1 7.76 -14.26 -8.24
C MET A 1 6.96 -13.12 -8.79
N ALA A 2 5.91 -12.68 -8.08
CA ALA A 2 5.10 -11.54 -8.46
C ALA A 2 5.63 -10.28 -7.76
N LEU A 3 5.47 -9.12 -8.39
CA LEU A 3 5.85 -7.81 -7.85
C LEU A 3 4.67 -6.85 -8.00
N LEU A 4 4.71 -5.80 -7.18
CA LEU A 4 3.84 -4.64 -7.36
C LEU A 4 4.34 -3.77 -8.50
N ASP A 5 3.41 -3.12 -9.18
CA ASP A 5 3.71 -2.20 -10.27
C ASP A 5 4.47 -0.99 -9.68
N GLN A 6 5.61 -0.63 -10.26
CA GLN A 6 6.39 0.52 -9.79
C GLN A 6 5.56 1.80 -9.84
N GLY A 7 5.66 2.64 -8.82
CA GLY A 7 4.87 3.86 -8.74
C GLY A 7 4.57 4.31 -7.32
N GLU A 8 3.97 5.48 -7.22
CA GLU A 8 3.47 6.03 -5.96
C GLU A 8 2.09 5.43 -5.64
N TYR A 9 1.91 5.04 -4.38
CA TYR A 9 0.69 4.47 -3.83
C TYR A 9 0.19 5.39 -2.73
N ILE A 10 -0.97 6.00 -2.96
CA ILE A 10 -1.64 6.88 -2.02
C ILE A 10 -2.71 6.09 -1.27
N CYS A 11 -2.59 6.09 0.05
CA CYS A 11 -3.42 5.35 0.96
C CYS A 11 -4.48 6.26 1.57
N ALA A 12 -5.73 5.82 1.57
CA ALA A 12 -6.84 6.55 2.13
C ALA A 12 -7.82 5.63 2.85
N LEU A 13 -8.48 6.18 3.87
CA LEU A 13 -9.65 5.58 4.47
C LEU A 13 -10.90 6.04 3.70
N PRO A 14 -11.92 5.17 3.54
CA PRO A 14 -13.21 5.61 3.04
C PRO A 14 -13.80 6.60 4.04
N GLY A 15 -14.16 7.78 3.55
CA GLY A 15 -14.84 8.80 4.35
C GLY A 15 -16.29 8.44 4.66
N ASP A 16 -17.05 9.44 5.07
CA ASP A 16 -18.47 9.33 5.37
C ASP A 16 -19.31 10.17 4.40
N ALA A 17 -20.62 9.95 4.43
CA ALA A 17 -21.58 10.64 3.56
C ALA A 17 -21.73 12.14 3.85
N SER A 18 -21.13 12.65 4.95
CA SER A 18 -21.20 14.05 5.35
C SER A 18 -19.94 14.86 5.00
N GLY A 19 -18.90 14.21 4.48
CA GLY A 19 -17.62 14.85 4.21
C GLY A 19 -16.92 14.31 2.96
N SER A 20 -15.59 14.43 2.95
CA SER A 20 -14.76 13.95 1.84
C SER A 20 -14.92 12.45 1.65
N ALA A 21 -15.13 12.01 0.41
CA ALA A 21 -15.30 10.59 0.08
C ALA A 21 -14.07 9.73 0.43
N TRP A 22 -12.88 10.35 0.46
CA TRP A 22 -11.61 9.73 0.80
C TRP A 22 -10.85 10.61 1.79
N LEU A 23 -10.32 9.97 2.83
CA LEU A 23 -9.47 10.60 3.84
C LEU A 23 -8.06 10.05 3.65
N GLU A 24 -7.20 10.82 2.97
CA GLU A 24 -5.80 10.46 2.74
C GLU A 24 -5.06 10.24 4.06
N GLN A 25 -4.13 9.31 4.03
CA GLN A 25 -3.34 8.85 5.17
C GLN A 25 -1.87 8.96 4.79
N ASP A 26 -1.36 10.18 4.64
CA ASP A 26 -0.01 10.50 4.14
C ASP A 26 1.10 9.68 4.84
N ALA A 27 0.95 9.42 6.14
CA ALA A 27 1.87 8.61 6.93
C ALA A 27 1.95 7.13 6.50
N ARG A 28 1.00 6.67 5.68
CA ARG A 28 0.91 5.30 5.15
C ARG A 28 1.20 5.24 3.65
N ASP A 29 1.42 6.37 3.00
CA ASP A 29 1.79 6.42 1.59
C ASP A 29 3.17 5.81 1.38
N PHE A 30 3.33 5.21 0.20
CA PHE A 30 4.60 4.61 -0.17
C PHE A 30 4.82 4.60 -1.69
N THR A 31 6.07 4.45 -2.07
CA THR A 31 6.47 4.34 -3.47
C THR A 31 7.16 3.01 -3.70
N ILE A 32 6.69 2.23 -4.67
CA ILE A 32 7.38 1.03 -5.14
C ILE A 32 8.47 1.48 -6.11
N ILE A 33 9.72 1.41 -5.64
CA ILE A 33 10.90 1.89 -6.37
C ILE A 33 11.52 0.82 -7.26
N GLY A 34 11.17 -0.46 -7.07
CA GLY A 34 11.62 -1.55 -7.94
C GLY A 34 11.91 -2.83 -7.17
N GLY A 35 11.82 -3.96 -7.88
CA GLY A 35 11.89 -5.27 -7.26
C GLY A 35 10.90 -5.38 -6.10
N SER A 36 11.34 -6.01 -5.02
CA SER A 36 10.62 -6.17 -3.76
C SER A 36 10.86 -5.03 -2.76
N SER A 37 11.15 -3.81 -3.23
CA SER A 37 11.54 -2.67 -2.40
C SER A 37 10.57 -1.50 -2.52
N TYR A 38 10.44 -0.75 -1.44
CA TYR A 38 9.61 0.44 -1.36
C TYR A 38 10.26 1.55 -0.54
N ARG A 39 9.76 2.78 -0.69
CA ARG A 39 10.10 3.96 0.13
C ARG A 39 8.84 4.53 0.75
N SER A 40 8.91 4.96 2.00
CA SER A 40 7.85 5.68 2.70
C SER A 40 8.48 6.74 3.59
N GLY A 41 8.11 8.00 3.39
CA GLY A 41 8.83 9.15 3.93
C GLY A 41 10.32 9.10 3.59
N ASN A 42 11.17 9.29 4.60
CA ASN A 42 12.64 9.30 4.46
C ASN A 42 13.30 7.91 4.58
N SER A 43 12.51 6.83 4.61
CA SER A 43 13.01 5.48 4.87
C SER A 43 12.57 4.49 3.80
N ALA A 44 13.36 3.45 3.60
CA ALA A 44 13.09 2.37 2.66
C ALA A 44 12.84 1.04 3.39
N GLY A 45 12.20 0.12 2.68
CA GLY A 45 11.94 -1.21 3.18
C GLY A 45 11.72 -2.20 2.05
N THR A 46 11.33 -3.42 2.44
CA THR A 46 11.05 -4.51 1.50
C THR A 46 9.70 -5.12 1.77
N TYR A 47 9.11 -5.70 0.74
CA TYR A 47 7.86 -6.44 0.81
C TYR A 47 8.02 -7.81 0.13
N LEU A 48 7.20 -8.76 0.55
CA LEU A 48 7.02 -10.05 -0.10
C LEU A 48 5.63 -10.08 -0.72
N MET A 49 5.51 -10.63 -1.93
CA MET A 49 4.23 -10.82 -2.59
C MET A 49 4.02 -12.31 -2.91
N GLU A 50 2.92 -12.84 -2.41
CA GLU A 50 2.51 -14.24 -2.56
C GLU A 50 1.10 -14.27 -3.16
N GLY A 51 1.00 -14.60 -4.45
CA GLY A 51 -0.25 -14.49 -5.19
C GLY A 51 -0.77 -13.06 -5.20
N LYS A 52 -1.86 -12.80 -4.47
CA LYS A 52 -2.45 -11.46 -4.29
C LYS A 52 -2.09 -10.82 -2.95
N GLN A 53 -1.48 -11.55 -2.02
CA GLN A 53 -1.13 -11.03 -0.71
C GLN A 53 0.23 -10.34 -0.78
N VAL A 54 0.31 -9.17 -0.15
CA VAL A 54 1.53 -8.39 0.02
C VAL A 54 1.80 -8.27 1.51
N THR A 55 2.99 -8.65 1.93
CA THR A 55 3.44 -8.54 3.32
C THR A 55 4.70 -7.67 3.37
N PHE A 56 4.65 -6.57 4.11
CA PHE A 56 5.80 -5.70 4.31
C PHE A 56 6.73 -6.31 5.36
N THR A 57 7.97 -6.64 4.97
CA THR A 57 8.90 -7.44 5.79
C THR A 57 9.95 -6.58 6.51
N ARG A 58 10.26 -5.38 6.00
CA ARG A 58 11.22 -4.42 6.58
C ARG A 58 10.77 -2.99 6.33
N GLY A 59 11.32 -2.04 7.10
CA GLY A 59 11.07 -0.60 6.94
C GLY A 59 9.84 -0.12 7.73
N PRO A 60 9.38 1.12 7.46
CA PRO A 60 8.32 1.78 8.24
C PRO A 60 6.97 1.05 8.27
N MET A 61 6.69 0.21 7.29
CA MET A 61 5.42 -0.53 7.14
C MET A 61 5.55 -1.98 7.58
N ARG A 62 6.66 -2.35 8.24
CA ARG A 62 6.93 -3.74 8.62
C ARG A 62 5.75 -4.33 9.41
N GLY A 63 5.32 -5.52 8.99
CA GLY A 63 4.20 -6.26 9.59
C GLY A 63 2.85 -5.95 8.96
N MET A 64 2.72 -4.87 8.20
CA MET A 64 1.49 -4.58 7.47
C MET A 64 1.27 -5.58 6.34
N LYS A 65 0.01 -5.94 6.15
CA LYS A 65 -0.44 -6.87 5.11
C LYS A 65 -1.50 -6.20 4.25
N PHE A 66 -1.46 -6.51 2.96
CA PHE A 66 -2.42 -6.01 2.00
C PHE A 66 -2.83 -7.12 1.05
N MET A 67 -4.04 -7.00 0.51
CA MET A 67 -4.54 -7.81 -0.58
C MET A 67 -4.62 -6.95 -1.85
N ARG A 68 -4.05 -7.45 -2.95
CA ARG A 68 -4.15 -6.86 -4.28
C ARG A 68 -5.50 -7.22 -4.88
N LEU A 69 -6.35 -6.22 -5.02
CA LEU A 69 -7.68 -6.36 -5.60
C LEU A 69 -7.66 -6.20 -7.13
N GLY A 70 -6.71 -5.42 -7.65
CA GLY A 70 -6.54 -5.17 -9.07
C GLY A 70 -5.17 -4.58 -9.40
N SER A 71 -4.98 -4.14 -10.64
CA SER A 71 -3.79 -3.40 -11.03
C SER A 71 -3.74 -2.09 -10.23
N GLY A 72 -2.63 -1.83 -9.52
CA GLY A 72 -2.49 -0.64 -8.70
C GLY A 72 -3.45 -0.48 -7.50
N ILE A 73 -4.29 -1.46 -7.14
CA ILE A 73 -5.22 -1.33 -6.00
C ILE A 73 -4.90 -2.37 -4.92
N LEU A 74 -4.69 -1.87 -3.70
CA LEU A 74 -4.40 -2.63 -2.50
C LEU A 74 -5.42 -2.29 -1.42
N GLN A 75 -5.79 -3.28 -0.60
CA GLN A 75 -6.60 -3.08 0.59
C GLN A 75 -5.92 -3.76 1.78
N GLU A 76 -5.85 -3.06 2.92
CA GLU A 76 -5.22 -3.58 4.13
C GLU A 76 -5.89 -4.89 4.55
N VAL A 77 -5.10 -5.81 5.10
CA VAL A 77 -5.57 -7.02 5.75
C VAL A 77 -5.32 -6.82 7.24
N GLY A 78 -6.40 -6.80 8.02
CA GLY A 78 -6.37 -6.66 9.46
C GLY A 78 -5.73 -7.87 10.15
N ASN A 79 -5.48 -7.74 11.44
CA ASN A 79 -4.89 -8.81 12.25
C ASN A 79 -5.80 -10.05 12.35
N ASP A 80 -7.10 -9.89 12.11
CA ASP A 80 -8.09 -10.96 12.03
C ASP A 80 -8.10 -11.68 10.67
N GLY A 81 -7.24 -11.27 9.73
CA GLY A 81 -7.15 -11.81 8.39
C GLY A 81 -8.23 -11.29 7.43
N LYS A 82 -9.10 -10.38 7.86
CA LYS A 82 -10.14 -9.78 7.02
C LYS A 82 -9.66 -8.50 6.35
N LEU A 83 -10.36 -8.09 5.29
CA LEU A 83 -10.07 -6.82 4.63
C LEU A 83 -10.42 -5.65 5.56
N GLY A 84 -9.40 -4.86 5.89
CA GLY A 84 -9.51 -3.61 6.63
C GLY A 84 -10.07 -2.48 5.78
N ARG A 85 -10.24 -1.30 6.38
CA ARG A 85 -10.81 -0.14 5.69
C ARG A 85 -9.80 0.59 4.80
N LEU A 86 -8.51 0.56 5.15
CA LEU A 86 -7.49 1.29 4.42
C LEU A 86 -7.31 0.72 3.01
N ARG A 87 -7.39 1.59 2.01
CA ARG A 87 -7.10 1.24 0.61
C ARG A 87 -5.98 2.11 0.08
N CYS A 88 -5.09 1.52 -0.70
CA CYS A 88 -4.03 2.24 -1.39
C CYS A 88 -4.18 2.05 -2.89
N HIS A 89 -4.12 3.16 -3.62
CA HIS A 89 -4.24 3.17 -5.06
C HIS A 89 -2.97 3.77 -5.68
N ARG A 90 -2.54 3.22 -6.81
CA ARG A 90 -1.38 3.71 -7.54
C ARG A 90 -1.74 5.02 -8.24
N SER A 91 -1.18 6.14 -7.77
CA SER A 91 -1.43 7.48 -8.31
C SER A 91 -0.64 7.74 -9.60
N GLY A 92 0.52 7.13 -9.77
CA GLY A 92 1.38 7.42 -10.92
C GLY A 92 2.75 6.73 -10.90
N PRO A 93 3.64 7.05 -11.86
CA PRO A 93 5.02 6.58 -11.87
C PRO A 93 5.81 7.13 -10.68
N VAL A 94 6.96 6.53 -10.40
CA VAL A 94 7.89 7.03 -9.38
C VAL A 94 8.30 8.46 -9.76
N ARG A 95 8.02 9.43 -8.88
CA ARG A 95 8.49 10.81 -9.06
C ARG A 95 9.98 10.85 -8.70
N ASN A 96 10.81 11.26 -9.66
CA ASN A 96 12.26 11.38 -9.53
C ASN A 96 12.62 12.59 -8.68
#